data_AF-A0AAI9NHR8-F1
#
_entry.id   AF-A0AAI9NHR8-F1
#
_cell.length_a   1.000
_cell.length_b   1.000
_cell.length_c   1.000
_cell.angle_alpha   90.00
_cell.angle_beta   90.00
_cell.angle_gamma   90.00
#
_symmetry.space_group_name_H-M   'P 1'
#
loop_
_entity.id
_entity.type
_entity.pdbx_description
1 polymer ?
#
loop_
_entity_poly.entity_id
_entity_poly.type
_entity_poly.pdbx_seq_one_letter_code
_entity_poly.pdbx_strand_id
1 'polypeptide(L)' 'MPLEIITKEVFKQHYQKAKRKSFIQSVEMSDLLKKRGYNVEFIGFFTNNQLQVSALLFSAKMA' A
#
# COMPACT_ATOMS: atom_id res chain seq x y z
N MET A 1 13.02 -12.05 2.18
CA MET A 1 11.57 -12.32 2.23
C MET A 1 10.93 -11.48 1.14
N PRO A 2 10.10 -12.04 0.25
CA PRO A 2 9.67 -11.30 -0.93
C PRO A 2 8.56 -10.28 -0.64
N LEU A 3 8.02 -10.21 0.58
CA LEU A 3 6.98 -9.27 0.98
C LEU A 3 7.44 -8.47 2.21
N GLU A 4 7.39 -7.14 2.14
CA GLU A 4 7.88 -6.23 3.18
C GLU A 4 6.91 -5.05 3.38
N ILE A 5 6.90 -4.46 4.57
CA ILE A 5 6.26 -3.15 4.81
C ILE A 5 7.13 -2.08 4.15
N ILE A 6 6.51 -1.20 3.39
CA ILE A 6 7.17 -0.09 2.69
C ILE A 6 6.64 1.25 3.17
N THR A 7 7.39 2.31 2.91
CA THR A 7 6.93 3.66 3.27
C THR A 7 5.83 4.17 2.34
N LYS A 8 5.06 5.15 2.81
CA LYS A 8 4.03 5.85 2.03
C LYS A 8 4.62 6.46 0.76
N GLU A 9 5.84 6.97 0.83
CA GLU A 9 6.57 7.60 -0.27
C GLU A 9 6.93 6.57 -1.36
N VAL A 10 7.46 5.40 -0.97
CA VAL A 10 7.79 4.33 -1.91
C VAL A 10 6.53 3.82 -2.61
N PHE A 11 5.45 3.61 -1.85
CA PHE A 11 4.14 3.24 -2.40
C PHE A 11 3.63 4.27 -3.40
N LYS A 12 3.66 5.57 -3.05
CA LYS A 12 3.19 6.67 -3.92
C LYS A 12 3.97 6.72 -5.23
N GLN A 13 5.30 6.59 -5.18
CA GLN A 13 6.15 6.57 -6.37
C GLN A 13 5.86 5.37 -7.27
N HIS A 14 5.66 4.19 -6.68
CA HIS A 14 5.33 2.98 -7.44
C HIS A 14 3.93 3.07 -8.07
N TYR A 15 2.92 3.53 -7.31
CA TYR A 15 1.55 3.75 -7.77
C TYR A 15 1.46 4.71 -8.97
N GLN A 16 2.28 5.77 -8.99
CA GLN A 16 2.32 6.70 -10.11
C GLN A 16 2.81 6.04 -11.42
N LYS A 17 3.76 5.11 -11.32
CA LYS A 17 4.37 4.38 -12.45
C LYS A 17 3.55 3.16 -12.88
N ALA A 18 2.65 2.67 -12.03
CA ALA A 18 1.87 1.46 -12.30
C ALA A 18 0.91 1.65 -13.48
N LYS A 19 0.95 0.70 -14.44
CA LYS A 19 0.00 0.65 -15.57
C LYS A 19 -1.41 0.29 -15.13
N ARG A 20 -1.55 -0.55 -14.10
CA ARG A 20 -2.82 -0.92 -13.49
C ARG A 20 -2.85 -0.38 -12.07
N LYS A 21 -3.83 0.47 -11.78
CA LYS A 21 -4.03 1.06 -10.46
C LYS A 21 -5.51 1.30 -10.21
N SER A 22 -5.93 1.13 -8.96
CA SER A 22 -7.28 1.38 -8.49
C SER A 22 -7.25 2.48 -7.44
N PHE A 23 -8.28 3.32 -7.40
CA PHE A 23 -8.45 4.30 -6.32
C PHE A 23 -8.49 3.63 -4.93
N ILE A 24 -9.03 2.41 -4.82
CA ILE A 24 -9.02 1.65 -3.55
C ILE A 24 -7.58 1.36 -3.06
N GLN A 25 -6.61 1.41 -3.96
CA GLN A 25 -5.19 1.20 -3.71
C GLN A 25 -4.42 2.52 -3.83
N SER A 26 -4.99 3.65 -3.37
CA SER A 26 -4.34 4.96 -3.40
C SER A 26 -3.98 5.47 -2.00
N VAL A 27 -3.13 6.51 -1.96
CA VAL A 27 -2.80 7.23 -0.73
C VAL A 27 -4.03 7.90 -0.13
N GLU A 28 -4.89 8.49 -0.96
CA GLU A 28 -6.12 9.16 -0.53
C GLU A 28 -7.07 8.15 0.14
N MET A 29 -7.19 6.94 -0.41
CA MET A 29 -7.97 5.88 0.22
C MET A 29 -7.37 5.47 1.58
N SER A 30 -6.05 5.40 1.69
CA SER A 30 -5.37 5.10 2.97
C SER A 30 -5.74 6.13 4.06
N ASP A 31 -5.81 7.41 3.70
CA ASP A 31 -6.15 8.49 4.63
C ASP A 31 -7.64 8.42 5.01
N LEU A 32 -8.53 8.04 4.09
CA LEU A 32 -9.96 7.78 4.36
C LEU A 32 -10.17 6.59 5.30
N LEU A 33 -9.43 5.49 5.11
CA LEU A 33 -9.51 4.30 5.96
C LEU A 33 -9.01 4.59 7.38
N LYS A 34 -7.89 5.30 7.52
CA LYS A 34 -7.38 5.75 8.82
C LYS A 34 -8.40 6.63 9.55
N LYS A 35 -9.06 7.57 8.85
CA LYS A 35 -10.15 8.38 9.42
C LYS A 35 -11.34 7.55 9.92
N ARG A 36 -11.61 6.41 9.29
CA ARG A 36 -12.65 5.46 9.70
C ARG A 36 -12.19 4.48 10.79
N GLY A 37 -10.98 4.66 11.32
CA GLY A 37 -10.44 3.86 12.42
C GLY A 37 -9.83 2.52 12.00
N TYR A 38 -9.59 2.28 10.71
CA TYR A 38 -8.92 1.08 10.23
C TYR A 38 -7.41 1.15 10.49
N ASN A 39 -6.81 -0.02 10.70
CA ASN A 39 -5.36 -0.16 10.63
C ASN A 39 -4.95 -0.21 9.17
N VAL A 40 -3.87 0.46 8.83
CA VAL A 40 -3.45 0.66 7.44
C VAL A 40 -1.93 0.55 7.34
N GLU A 41 -1.48 -0.32 6.45
CA GLU A 41 -0.08 -0.53 6.11
C GLU A 41 0.11 -0.47 4.60
N PHE A 42 1.31 -0.10 4.17
CA PHE A 42 1.72 -0.24 2.77
C PHE A 42 2.69 -1.41 2.67
N ILE A 43 2.42 -2.32 1.74
CA ILE A 43 3.24 -3.51 1.53
C ILE A 43 3.80 -3.53 0.10
N GLY A 44 4.99 -4.09 -0.04
CA GLY A 44 5.68 -4.25 -1.30
C GLY A 44 6.13 -5.70 -1.51
N PHE A 45 5.89 -6.22 -2.71
CA PHE A 45 6.45 -7.49 -3.16
C PHE A 45 7.68 -7.24 -4.03
N PHE A 46 8.81 -7.84 -3.65
CA PHE A 46 10.11 -7.65 -4.28
C PHE A 46 10.58 -8.92 -4.99
N THR A 47 11.04 -8.73 -6.23
CA THR A 47 11.75 -9.75 -7.01
C THR A 47 13.10 -9.17 -7.41
N ASN A 48 14.19 -9.88 -7.14
CA ASN A 48 15.56 -9.42 -7.45
C ASN A 48 15.85 -8.00 -6.91
N ASN A 49 15.44 -7.73 -5.66
CA ASN A 49 15.54 -6.43 -4.99
C ASN A 49 14.80 -5.27 -5.69
N GLN A 50 13.94 -5.55 -6.67
CA GLN A 50 13.06 -4.56 -7.29
C GLN A 50 11.62 -4.75 -6.85
N LEU A 51 10.98 -3.64 -6.47
CA LEU A 51 9.55 -3.61 -6.15
C LEU A 51 8.74 -3.87 -7.42
N GLN A 52 7.98 -4.97 -7.43
CA GLN A 52 7.14 -5.39 -8.56
C GLN A 52 5.65 -5.11 -8.32
N VAL A 53 5.21 -5.26 -7.07
CA VAL A 53 3.82 -5.02 -6.66
C VAL A 53 3.84 -4.20 -5.39
N SER A 54 2.95 -3.22 -5.30
CA SER A 54 2.71 -2.46 -4.08
C SER A 54 1.22 -2.48 -3.77
N ALA A 55 0.85 -2.63 -2.51
CA ALA A 55 -0.55 -2.62 -2.09
C ALA A 55 -0.76 -1.84 -0.79
N LEU A 56 -1.94 -1.22 -0.69
CA LEU A 56 -2.56 -0.77 0.53
C LEU A 56 -3.21 -1.97 1.20
N LEU A 57 -2.67 -2.36 2.36
CA LEU A 57 -3.22 -3.37 3.24
C LEU A 57 -3.98 -2.67 4.36
N PHE A 58 -5.19 -3.13 4.67
CA PHE A 58 -5.95 -2.59 5.78
C PHE A 58 -6.76 -3.68 6.47
N SER A 59 -7.03 -3.46 7.76
CA SER A 59 -7.89 -4.31 8.56
C SER A 59 -8.78 -3.45 9.45
N ALA A 60 -9.98 -3.95 9.73
CA ALA A 60 -10.78 -3.39 10.81
C ALA A 60 -10.00 -3.53 12.12
N LYS A 61 -10.16 -2.58 13.04
CA LYS A 61 -9.70 -2.80 14.42
C LYS A 61 -10.45 -4.01 14.95
N MET A 62 -9.73 -5.10 15.16
CA MET A 62 -10.25 -6.21 15.95
C MET A 62 -10.31 -5.74 17.40
N ALA A 63 -11.48 -5.96 18.02
CA ALA A 63 -11.72 -5.68 19.44
C ALA A 63 -10.91 -6.65 20.32
#